data_AF-A0A969PJ66-F1
#
_entry.id   AF-A0A969PJ66-F1
#
_cell.length_a   1.000
_cell.length_b   1.000
_cell.length_c   1.000
_cell.angle_alpha   90.00
_cell.angle_beta   90.00
_cell.angle_gamma   90.00
#
_symmetry.space_group_name_H-M   'P 1'
#
loop_
_entity.id
_entity.type
_entity.pdbx_description
1 polymer ?
#
loop_
_entity_poly.entity_id
_entity_poly.type
_entity_poly.pdbx_seq_one_letter_code
_entity_poly.pdbx_strand_id
1 'polypeptide(L)'
;MTNILQAIFTITADRIPDVVSFYRSKNKINAAGDALELFVKDIFANTLSETNENKKAEIYETIFSYFGNANNPPDFIIKNGDAVEVKKLESETASIALNSSYPSAQLFVDSPMIMRTCRECEQWSRKDIIYAIGCVKQQKLSSRWLVDGDCYAASREVYEKIRTKIAAGISEIPEVEFSQTKELGRVNKVDPLGITYLRIRGMWHIEHPQKIYSYLDLNYESNKTFRLFALMRESKYLSFPIEDRKKLERTNALGLQIQNVKIKLPDNPVKRISAKLISYQL
;
A
#
# COMPACT_ATOMS: atom_id res chain seq x y z
N MET A 1 -7.78 -11.97 -14.93
CA MET A 1 -7.37 -10.65 -14.39
C MET A 1 -6.71 -10.90 -13.04
N THR A 2 -5.55 -10.30 -12.77
CA THR A 2 -4.84 -10.55 -11.51
C THR A 2 -5.52 -9.84 -10.33
N ASN A 3 -5.24 -10.31 -9.11
CA ASN A 3 -5.72 -9.75 -7.86
C ASN A 3 -4.84 -10.22 -6.69
N ILE A 4 -5.14 -9.73 -5.49
CA ILE A 4 -4.39 -10.04 -4.27
C ILE A 4 -4.35 -11.55 -3.95
N LEU A 5 -5.40 -12.33 -4.27
CA LEU A 5 -5.41 -13.77 -4.02
C LEU A 5 -4.43 -14.51 -4.94
N GLN A 6 -4.34 -14.09 -6.21
CA GLN A 6 -3.34 -14.63 -7.14
C GLN A 6 -1.92 -14.25 -6.71
N ALA A 7 -1.71 -13.02 -6.23
CA ALA A 7 -0.41 -12.60 -5.70
C ALA A 7 0.03 -13.42 -4.48
N ILE A 8 -0.89 -13.69 -3.54
CA ILE A 8 -0.64 -14.59 -2.40
C ILE A 8 -0.31 -16.00 -2.90
N PHE A 9 -1.07 -16.52 -3.87
CA PHE A 9 -0.81 -17.83 -4.45
C PHE A 9 0.61 -17.90 -5.04
N THR A 10 1.01 -16.91 -5.83
CA THR A 10 2.37 -16.81 -6.40
C THR A 10 3.44 -16.88 -5.31
N ILE A 11 3.29 -16.14 -4.19
CA ILE A 11 4.22 -16.21 -3.06
C ILE A 11 4.28 -17.63 -2.46
N THR A 12 3.13 -18.26 -2.24
CA THR A 12 3.07 -19.60 -1.62
C THR A 12 3.64 -20.69 -2.51
N ALA A 13 3.55 -20.53 -3.84
CA ALA A 13 4.06 -21.49 -4.81
C ALA A 13 5.58 -21.40 -4.98
N ASP A 14 6.13 -20.18 -5.11
CA ASP A 14 7.56 -19.97 -5.38
C ASP A 14 8.46 -20.04 -4.14
N ARG A 15 7.87 -20.05 -2.92
CA ARG A 15 8.57 -20.19 -1.62
C ARG A 15 9.83 -19.34 -1.48
N ILE A 16 9.79 -18.08 -1.89
CA ILE A 16 10.98 -17.21 -1.85
C ILE A 16 11.28 -16.79 -0.41
N PRO A 17 12.40 -17.24 0.20
CA PRO A 17 12.70 -16.93 1.59
C PRO A 17 13.36 -15.54 1.75
N ASP A 18 14.10 -15.07 0.73
CA ASP A 18 14.78 -13.78 0.76
C ASP A 18 14.69 -13.06 -0.59
N VAL A 19 13.79 -12.08 -0.64
CA VAL A 19 13.52 -11.25 -1.81
C VAL A 19 14.73 -10.44 -2.26
N VAL A 20 15.50 -9.87 -1.34
CA VAL A 20 16.61 -8.99 -1.74
C VAL A 20 17.76 -9.82 -2.31
N SER A 21 18.08 -10.95 -1.68
CA SER A 21 19.06 -11.90 -2.21
C SER A 21 18.61 -12.46 -3.56
N PHE A 22 17.31 -12.72 -3.74
CA PHE A 22 16.73 -13.20 -5.00
C PHE A 22 16.92 -12.23 -6.17
N TYR A 23 16.77 -10.92 -5.94
CA TYR A 23 16.97 -9.93 -7.03
C TYR A 23 18.43 -9.51 -7.22
N ARG A 24 19.26 -9.53 -6.18
CA ARG A 24 20.70 -9.28 -6.30
C ARG A 24 21.42 -10.39 -7.05
N SER A 25 21.10 -11.66 -6.79
CA SER A 25 21.70 -12.78 -7.52
C SER A 25 21.41 -12.74 -9.02
N LYS A 26 20.33 -12.06 -9.41
CA LYS A 26 19.94 -11.83 -10.81
C LYS A 26 20.51 -10.51 -11.39
N ASN A 27 21.38 -9.79 -10.67
CA ASN A 27 21.91 -8.46 -11.02
C ASN A 27 20.84 -7.41 -11.36
N LYS A 28 19.63 -7.55 -10.79
CA LYS A 28 18.48 -6.73 -11.21
C LYS A 28 18.44 -5.38 -10.52
N ILE A 29 19.10 -5.22 -9.37
CA ILE A 29 18.82 -4.10 -8.45
C ILE A 29 20.05 -3.63 -7.68
N ASN A 30 20.23 -2.32 -7.59
CA ASN A 30 21.27 -1.66 -6.81
C ASN A 30 20.82 -1.27 -5.38
N ALA A 31 19.51 -1.06 -5.14
CA ALA A 31 18.97 -0.62 -3.84
C ALA A 31 17.78 -1.47 -3.34
N ALA A 32 17.70 -1.72 -2.03
CA ALA A 32 16.64 -2.56 -1.43
C ALA A 32 15.20 -2.02 -1.60
N GLY A 33 15.04 -0.71 -1.87
CA GLY A 33 13.75 -0.08 -2.12
C GLY A 33 13.11 -0.58 -3.41
N ASP A 34 13.87 -0.46 -4.51
CA ASP A 34 13.49 -0.96 -5.83
C ASP A 34 13.20 -2.47 -5.80
N ALA A 35 13.88 -3.22 -4.91
CA ALA A 35 13.66 -4.66 -4.72
C ALA A 35 12.30 -5.01 -4.15
N LEU A 36 11.80 -4.21 -3.22
CA LEU A 36 10.47 -4.44 -2.69
C LEU A 36 9.41 -4.11 -3.73
N GLU A 37 9.50 -2.96 -4.40
CA GLU A 37 8.52 -2.58 -5.41
C GLU A 37 8.49 -3.55 -6.59
N LEU A 38 9.67 -3.95 -7.09
CA LEU A 38 9.76 -4.96 -8.15
C LEU A 38 9.16 -6.29 -7.70
N PHE A 39 9.47 -6.74 -6.48
CA PHE A 39 8.85 -7.94 -5.93
C PHE A 39 7.32 -7.86 -5.89
N VAL A 40 6.75 -6.73 -5.44
CA VAL A 40 5.28 -6.58 -5.42
C VAL A 40 4.73 -6.65 -6.85
N LYS A 41 5.37 -5.99 -7.83
CA LYS A 41 4.94 -6.10 -9.23
C LYS A 41 5.02 -7.56 -9.74
N ASP A 42 6.12 -8.26 -9.44
CA ASP A 42 6.34 -9.63 -9.90
C ASP A 42 5.31 -10.61 -9.32
N ILE A 43 4.90 -10.47 -8.04
CA ILE A 43 3.88 -11.35 -7.44
C ILE A 43 2.51 -11.14 -8.08
N PHE A 44 2.14 -9.90 -8.40
CA PHE A 44 0.88 -9.61 -9.08
C PHE A 44 0.90 -10.03 -10.55
N ALA A 45 2.06 -9.96 -11.20
CA ALA A 45 2.22 -10.38 -12.59
C ALA A 45 2.52 -11.88 -12.75
N ASN A 46 2.77 -12.61 -11.65
CA ASN A 46 3.24 -13.99 -11.65
C ASN A 46 4.53 -14.18 -12.48
N THR A 47 5.52 -13.29 -12.27
CA THR A 47 6.78 -13.25 -13.05
C THR A 47 8.04 -13.40 -12.20
N LEU A 48 7.94 -13.87 -10.96
CA LEU A 48 9.10 -14.08 -10.08
C LEU A 48 10.19 -14.94 -10.75
N SER A 49 9.79 -16.02 -11.39
CA SER A 49 10.68 -16.96 -12.10
C SER A 49 11.06 -16.52 -13.51
N GLU A 50 10.44 -15.47 -14.07
CA GLU A 50 10.74 -14.98 -15.42
C GLU A 50 12.09 -14.24 -15.44
N THR A 51 13.00 -14.71 -16.27
CA THR A 51 14.36 -14.16 -16.42
C THR A 51 14.51 -13.30 -17.67
N ASN A 52 13.62 -13.46 -18.66
CA ASN A 52 13.62 -12.63 -19.85
C ASN A 52 12.90 -11.31 -19.59
N GLU A 53 13.65 -10.21 -19.54
CA GLU A 53 13.11 -8.88 -19.23
C GLU A 53 12.12 -8.36 -20.28
N ASN A 54 12.29 -8.69 -21.56
CA ASN A 54 11.35 -8.27 -22.61
C ASN A 54 10.00 -8.97 -22.42
N LYS A 55 10.02 -10.29 -22.21
CA LYS A 55 8.80 -11.05 -21.95
C LYS A 55 8.13 -10.60 -20.65
N LYS A 56 8.92 -10.24 -19.63
CA LYS A 56 8.39 -9.68 -18.39
C LYS A 56 7.72 -8.31 -18.61
N ALA A 57 8.34 -7.44 -19.42
CA ALA A 57 7.76 -6.16 -19.79
C ALA A 57 6.45 -6.33 -20.57
N GLU A 58 6.40 -7.26 -21.52
CA GLU A 58 5.16 -7.63 -22.24
C GLU A 58 4.06 -8.09 -21.27
N ILE A 59 4.39 -8.94 -20.29
CA ILE A 59 3.42 -9.35 -19.25
C ILE A 59 2.97 -8.13 -18.44
N TYR A 60 3.86 -7.22 -18.08
CA TYR A 60 3.53 -6.03 -17.30
C TYR A 60 2.54 -5.13 -18.02
N GLU A 61 2.71 -4.93 -19.32
CA GLU A 61 1.79 -4.15 -20.15
C GLU A 61 0.37 -4.76 -20.20
N THR A 62 0.26 -6.08 -20.06
CA THR A 62 -1.05 -6.76 -20.00
C THR A 62 -1.71 -6.68 -18.62
N ILE A 63 -0.89 -6.60 -17.55
CA ILE A 63 -1.35 -6.72 -16.16
C ILE A 63 -1.58 -5.36 -15.51
N PHE A 64 -0.79 -4.34 -15.83
CA PHE A 64 -0.83 -3.04 -15.19
C PHE A 64 -1.28 -1.95 -16.16
N SER A 65 -1.99 -0.96 -15.64
CA SER A 65 -2.40 0.22 -16.41
C SER A 65 -1.57 1.45 -16.07
N TYR A 66 -0.87 1.44 -14.94
CA TYR A 66 -0.10 2.59 -14.47
C TYR A 66 1.07 2.15 -13.60
N PHE A 67 2.22 2.80 -13.79
CA PHE A 67 3.33 2.84 -12.85
C PHE A 67 3.55 4.27 -12.37
N GLY A 68 3.72 4.40 -11.05
CA GLY A 68 3.84 5.65 -10.31
C GLY A 68 5.24 6.25 -10.30
N ASN A 69 5.39 7.24 -9.44
CA ASN A 69 6.68 7.85 -9.14
C ASN A 69 6.81 8.07 -7.62
N ALA A 70 8.02 8.39 -7.17
CA ALA A 70 8.33 8.51 -5.74
C ALA A 70 7.50 9.57 -4.97
N ASN A 71 6.89 10.54 -5.67
CA ASN A 71 6.25 11.71 -5.06
C ASN A 71 4.72 11.65 -5.07
N ASN A 72 4.10 10.70 -5.78
CA ASN A 72 2.65 10.65 -5.95
C ASN A 72 2.14 9.21 -5.88
N PRO A 73 1.11 8.93 -5.06
CA PRO A 73 0.46 7.64 -5.08
C PRO A 73 -0.37 7.45 -6.37
N PRO A 74 -0.70 6.21 -6.74
CA PRO A 74 -0.15 4.96 -6.21
C PRO A 74 1.18 4.59 -6.90
N ASP A 75 1.92 3.63 -6.35
CA ASP A 75 3.12 3.08 -7.02
C ASP A 75 2.77 2.29 -8.29
N PHE A 76 1.62 1.61 -8.33
CA PHE A 76 1.07 1.06 -9.58
C PHE A 76 -0.44 0.79 -9.50
N ILE A 77 -1.07 0.60 -10.67
CA ILE A 77 -2.48 0.19 -10.79
C ILE A 77 -2.55 -1.12 -11.58
N ILE A 78 -3.22 -2.11 -11.00
CA ILE A 78 -3.60 -3.34 -11.69
C ILE A 78 -4.71 -3.01 -12.69
N LYS A 79 -4.58 -3.49 -13.92
CA LYS A 79 -5.53 -3.22 -15.00
C LYS A 79 -6.93 -3.66 -14.62
N ASN A 80 -7.88 -2.73 -14.65
CA ASN A 80 -9.27 -2.89 -14.19
C ASN A 80 -9.40 -3.43 -12.74
N GLY A 81 -8.38 -3.21 -11.91
CA GLY A 81 -8.31 -3.69 -10.54
C GLY A 81 -7.85 -2.61 -9.58
N ASP A 82 -7.22 -3.09 -8.50
CA ASP A 82 -6.82 -2.28 -7.35
C ASP A 82 -5.57 -1.43 -7.65
N ALA A 83 -5.48 -0.29 -6.98
CA ALA A 83 -4.25 0.47 -6.84
C ALA A 83 -3.37 -0.19 -5.77
N VAL A 84 -2.04 -0.07 -5.89
CA VAL A 84 -1.12 -0.60 -4.90
C VAL A 84 -0.11 0.47 -4.48
N GLU A 85 0.01 0.67 -3.18
CA GLU A 85 0.97 1.56 -2.55
C GLU A 85 1.95 0.73 -1.72
N VAL A 86 3.22 0.78 -2.09
CA VAL A 86 4.32 0.03 -1.50
C VAL A 86 4.99 0.88 -0.41
N LYS A 87 5.23 0.27 0.75
CA LYS A 87 5.92 0.93 1.87
C LYS A 87 7.02 0.05 2.43
N LYS A 88 8.27 0.54 2.35
CA LYS A 88 9.43 -0.09 2.96
C LYS A 88 9.63 0.44 4.38
N LEU A 89 9.87 -0.46 5.32
CA LEU A 89 10.26 -0.17 6.70
C LEU A 89 11.54 -0.93 7.05
N GLU A 90 12.22 -0.50 8.11
CA GLU A 90 13.41 -1.20 8.65
C GLU A 90 13.11 -1.94 9.96
N SER A 91 11.87 -1.83 10.45
CA SER A 91 11.36 -2.48 11.66
C SER A 91 9.91 -2.93 11.45
N GLU A 92 9.58 -4.12 11.99
CA GLU A 92 8.26 -4.76 11.86
C GLU A 92 7.14 -4.09 12.69
N THR A 93 7.49 -3.04 13.44
CA THR A 93 6.56 -2.31 14.32
C THR A 93 6.65 -0.79 14.15
N ALA A 94 7.53 -0.30 13.27
CA ALA A 94 7.69 1.13 13.04
C ALA A 94 6.44 1.74 12.39
N SER A 95 6.09 2.95 12.81
CA SER A 95 5.06 3.75 12.12
C SER A 95 5.47 3.99 10.66
N ILE A 96 4.48 4.02 9.78
CA ILE A 96 4.66 4.22 8.35
C ILE A 96 4.48 5.70 8.02
N ALA A 97 5.52 6.33 7.50
CA ALA A 97 5.45 7.69 7.01
C ALA A 97 4.78 7.74 5.62
N LEU A 98 3.80 8.64 5.46
CA LEU A 98 3.08 8.91 4.23
C LEU A 98 3.32 10.38 3.84
N ASN A 99 4.40 10.60 3.10
CA ASN A 99 4.86 11.94 2.72
C ASN A 99 4.13 12.49 1.48
N SER A 100 3.59 11.60 0.64
CA SER A 100 3.00 11.95 -0.64
C SER A 100 1.49 12.20 -0.56
N SER A 101 0.82 11.72 0.49
CA SER A 101 -0.62 11.92 0.73
C SER A 101 -1.02 11.49 2.15
N TYR A 102 -2.25 11.79 2.56
CA TYR A 102 -2.84 11.23 3.78
C TYR A 102 -3.22 9.74 3.57
N PRO A 103 -3.37 8.94 4.64
CA PRO A 103 -3.82 7.55 4.52
C PRO A 103 -5.17 7.47 3.79
N SER A 104 -5.29 6.57 2.83
CA SER A 104 -6.43 6.51 1.92
C SER A 104 -7.12 5.15 2.03
N ALA A 105 -8.41 5.14 2.33
CA ALA A 105 -9.22 3.92 2.27
C ALA A 105 -9.41 3.43 0.82
N GLN A 106 -9.52 4.39 -0.10
CA GLN A 106 -9.67 4.18 -1.55
C GLN A 106 -8.94 5.30 -2.28
N LEU A 107 -8.53 5.02 -3.52
CA LEU A 107 -8.00 6.01 -4.44
C LEU A 107 -9.15 6.64 -5.23
N PHE A 108 -9.13 7.97 -5.40
CA PHE A 108 -10.13 8.71 -6.16
C PHE A 108 -9.49 9.42 -7.35
N VAL A 109 -10.14 9.39 -8.51
CA VAL A 109 -9.62 9.99 -9.74
C VAL A 109 -9.46 11.51 -9.62
N ASP A 110 -10.29 12.15 -8.81
CA ASP A 110 -10.28 13.60 -8.57
C ASP A 110 -9.28 14.02 -7.47
N SER A 111 -8.54 13.08 -6.87
CA SER A 111 -7.55 13.40 -5.83
C SER A 111 -6.49 14.35 -6.39
N PRO A 112 -6.19 15.49 -5.74
CA PRO A 112 -5.14 16.40 -6.20
C PRO A 112 -3.73 15.81 -6.03
N MET A 113 -3.59 14.72 -5.25
CA MET A 113 -2.32 14.10 -4.90
C MET A 113 -1.81 13.11 -5.94
N ILE A 114 -2.65 12.67 -6.88
CA ILE A 114 -2.26 11.74 -7.95
C ILE A 114 -1.84 12.45 -9.23
N MET A 115 -1.00 11.80 -10.03
CA MET A 115 -0.54 12.32 -11.32
C MET A 115 -1.64 12.31 -12.38
N ARG A 116 -1.53 13.20 -13.37
CA ARG A 116 -2.45 13.22 -14.52
C ARG A 116 -2.47 11.88 -15.27
N THR A 117 -1.29 11.29 -15.50
CA THR A 117 -1.16 9.97 -16.15
C THR A 117 -1.83 8.84 -15.35
N CYS A 118 -1.89 8.94 -14.02
CA CYS A 118 -2.67 8.01 -13.19
C CYS A 118 -4.18 8.19 -13.38
N ARG A 119 -4.66 9.44 -13.51
CA ARG A 119 -6.09 9.71 -13.75
C ARG A 119 -6.53 9.16 -15.10
N GLU A 120 -5.70 9.36 -16.11
CA GLU A 120 -5.99 9.03 -17.51
C GLU A 120 -5.65 7.59 -17.89
N CYS A 121 -5.11 6.77 -16.97
CA CYS A 121 -4.68 5.41 -17.30
C CYS A 121 -5.84 4.48 -17.67
N GLU A 122 -7.04 4.75 -17.17
CA GLU A 122 -8.27 4.00 -17.40
C GLU A 122 -9.49 4.92 -17.23
N GLN A 123 -10.70 4.43 -17.53
CA GLN A 123 -11.95 5.09 -17.14
C GLN A 123 -12.39 4.60 -15.76
N TRP A 124 -12.29 5.45 -14.73
CA TRP A 124 -12.63 5.09 -13.34
C TRP A 124 -12.99 6.33 -12.52
N SER A 125 -13.75 6.13 -11.44
CA SER A 125 -14.06 7.18 -10.44
C SER A 125 -13.33 6.94 -9.13
N ARG A 126 -13.30 5.68 -8.69
CA ARG A 126 -12.58 5.20 -7.50
C ARG A 126 -11.99 3.82 -7.74
N LYS A 127 -10.92 3.51 -7.01
CA LYS A 127 -10.28 2.20 -6.94
C LYS A 127 -10.02 1.84 -5.49
N ASP A 128 -10.13 0.56 -5.15
CA ASP A 128 -9.60 0.09 -3.88
C ASP A 128 -8.07 0.21 -3.91
N ILE A 129 -7.46 0.37 -2.74
CA ILE A 129 -6.01 0.53 -2.61
C ILE A 129 -5.46 -0.53 -1.67
N ILE A 130 -4.40 -1.21 -2.07
CA ILE A 130 -3.68 -2.19 -1.26
C ILE A 130 -2.41 -1.52 -0.74
N TYR A 131 -2.24 -1.51 0.57
CA TYR A 131 -0.98 -1.16 1.21
C TYR A 131 -0.08 -2.40 1.25
N ALA A 132 0.93 -2.43 0.38
CA ALA A 132 1.95 -3.45 0.35
C ALA A 132 3.15 -3.03 1.21
N ILE A 133 3.04 -3.33 2.51
CA ILE A 133 4.00 -2.91 3.52
C ILE A 133 5.02 -4.01 3.73
N GLY A 134 6.27 -3.60 3.87
CA GLY A 134 7.35 -4.54 3.93
C GLY A 134 8.53 -4.13 4.78
N CYS A 135 8.88 -5.00 5.73
CA CYS A 135 10.07 -4.81 6.56
C CYS A 135 11.31 -5.41 5.87
N VAL A 136 12.28 -4.56 5.54
CA VAL A 136 13.57 -4.94 4.98
C VAL A 136 14.67 -4.44 5.92
N LYS A 137 15.27 -5.35 6.67
CA LYS A 137 16.36 -5.05 7.60
C LYS A 137 17.62 -5.77 7.13
N GLN A 138 18.75 -5.06 7.07
CA GLN A 138 20.04 -5.62 6.61
C GLN A 138 19.93 -6.40 5.29
N GLN A 139 19.17 -5.85 4.32
CA GLN A 139 18.96 -6.50 3.01
C GLN A 139 18.25 -7.86 3.12
N LYS A 140 17.47 -8.12 4.17
CA LYS A 140 16.59 -9.29 4.27
C LYS A 140 15.16 -8.85 4.45
N LEU A 141 14.28 -9.45 3.68
CA LEU A 141 12.86 -9.31 3.87
C LEU A 141 12.40 -10.26 4.99
N SER A 142 11.91 -9.72 6.11
CA SER A 142 11.40 -10.52 7.24
C SER A 142 9.88 -10.67 7.27
N SER A 143 9.13 -9.59 6.96
CA SER A 143 7.66 -9.60 6.96
C SER A 143 7.05 -8.70 5.89
N ARG A 144 5.87 -9.12 5.42
CA ARG A 144 5.02 -8.41 4.47
C ARG A 144 3.57 -8.36 4.94
N TRP A 145 2.95 -7.23 4.72
CA TRP A 145 1.53 -6.99 4.90
C TRP A 145 0.93 -6.52 3.58
N LEU A 146 -0.16 -7.14 3.15
CA LEU A 146 -1.02 -6.67 2.06
C LEU A 146 -2.38 -6.32 2.65
N VAL A 147 -2.63 -5.04 2.91
CA VAL A 147 -3.84 -4.61 3.63
C VAL A 147 -4.68 -3.72 2.73
N ASP A 148 -5.95 -4.07 2.56
CA ASP A 148 -6.90 -3.19 1.88
C ASP A 148 -7.06 -1.89 2.67
N GLY A 149 -7.04 -0.77 1.95
CA GLY A 149 -7.11 0.56 2.53
C GLY A 149 -8.36 0.75 3.40
N ASP A 150 -9.49 0.18 3.00
CA ASP A 150 -10.76 0.28 3.74
C ASP A 150 -10.82 -0.60 5.02
N CYS A 151 -9.79 -1.42 5.24
CA CYS A 151 -9.54 -2.07 6.53
C CYS A 151 -8.61 -1.23 7.42
N TYR A 152 -7.80 -0.35 6.83
CA TYR A 152 -6.63 0.26 7.47
C TYR A 152 -6.76 1.76 7.75
N ALA A 153 -7.42 2.49 6.86
CA ALA A 153 -7.60 3.93 6.90
C ALA A 153 -9.08 4.31 6.91
N ALA A 154 -9.40 5.42 7.57
CA ALA A 154 -10.73 6.02 7.53
C ALA A 154 -11.07 6.60 6.15
N SER A 155 -12.32 7.02 5.98
CA SER A 155 -12.81 7.68 4.78
C SER A 155 -12.09 9.00 4.53
N ARG A 156 -12.05 9.42 3.25
CA ARG A 156 -11.33 10.61 2.78
C ARG A 156 -11.71 11.87 3.57
N GLU A 157 -12.98 11.99 3.92
CA GLU A 157 -13.57 13.13 4.60
C GLU A 157 -12.94 13.36 5.98
N VAL A 158 -12.49 12.30 6.67
CA VAL A 158 -11.84 12.40 7.98
C VAL A 158 -10.54 13.22 7.86
N TYR A 159 -9.72 12.92 6.86
CA TYR A 159 -8.43 13.58 6.66
C TYR A 159 -8.61 14.96 6.04
N GLU A 160 -9.52 15.11 5.07
CA GLU A 160 -9.81 16.41 4.45
C GLU A 160 -10.37 17.40 5.45
N LYS A 161 -11.22 16.96 6.39
CA LYS A 161 -11.74 17.82 7.45
C LYS A 161 -10.62 18.45 8.29
N ILE A 162 -9.62 17.67 8.70
CA ILE A 162 -8.49 18.18 9.47
C ILE A 162 -7.63 19.12 8.63
N ARG A 163 -7.34 18.73 7.38
CA ARG A 163 -6.58 19.55 6.42
C ARG A 163 -7.23 20.93 6.23
N THR A 164 -8.54 20.95 5.96
CA THR A 164 -9.30 22.18 5.74
C THR A 164 -9.36 23.05 7.00
N LYS A 165 -9.57 22.45 8.17
CA LYS A 165 -9.57 23.20 9.45
C LYS A 165 -8.22 23.86 9.74
N ILE A 166 -7.11 23.15 9.52
CA ILE A 166 -5.77 23.70 9.71
C ILE A 166 -5.53 24.86 8.73
N ALA A 167 -5.86 24.68 7.45
CA ALA A 167 -5.68 25.73 6.45
C ALA A 167 -6.53 26.99 6.76
N ALA A 168 -7.78 26.80 7.18
CA ALA A 168 -8.66 27.90 7.60
C ALA A 168 -8.08 28.65 8.81
N GLY A 169 -7.65 27.94 9.85
CA GLY A 169 -7.05 28.55 11.03
C GLY A 169 -5.78 29.35 10.72
N ILE A 170 -4.94 28.90 9.77
CA ILE A 170 -3.76 29.67 9.35
C ILE A 170 -4.17 30.95 8.60
N SER A 171 -5.23 30.87 7.80
CA SER A 171 -5.72 32.01 7.01
C SER A 171 -6.32 33.12 7.87
N GLU A 172 -6.71 32.80 9.11
CA GLU A 172 -7.29 33.74 10.08
C GLU A 172 -6.23 34.47 10.94
N ILE A 173 -4.95 34.07 10.85
CA ILE A 173 -3.88 34.71 11.64
C ILE A 173 -3.58 36.10 11.05
N PRO A 174 -3.68 37.19 11.85
CA PRO A 174 -3.33 38.52 11.39
C PRO A 174 -1.89 38.59 10.86
N GLU A 175 -1.67 39.38 9.80
CA GLU A 175 -0.36 39.62 9.19
C GLU A 175 0.29 38.39 8.52
N VAL A 176 -0.43 37.27 8.39
CA VAL A 176 0.04 36.07 7.68
C VAL A 176 -0.48 36.04 6.23
N GLU A 177 0.42 36.17 5.25
CA GLU A 177 0.06 36.08 3.82
C GLU A 177 -0.04 34.62 3.36
N PHE A 178 -1.15 33.97 3.67
CA PHE A 178 -1.37 32.56 3.34
C PHE A 178 -1.85 32.34 1.89
N SER A 179 -1.39 31.24 1.27
CA SER A 179 -1.91 30.74 0.00
C SER A 179 -2.13 29.23 0.06
N GLN A 180 -3.29 28.78 -0.40
CA GLN A 180 -3.62 27.36 -0.45
C GLN A 180 -2.81 26.64 -1.54
N THR A 181 -2.41 25.39 -1.26
CA THR A 181 -1.71 24.52 -2.22
C THR A 181 -2.39 23.14 -2.27
N LYS A 182 -1.90 22.24 -3.15
CA LYS A 182 -2.34 20.84 -3.19
C LYS A 182 -2.10 20.10 -1.86
N GLU A 183 -1.14 20.56 -1.06
CA GLU A 183 -0.86 20.07 0.29
C GLU A 183 -1.69 20.87 1.31
N LEU A 184 -1.07 21.49 2.34
CA LEU A 184 -1.78 22.37 3.26
C LEU A 184 -1.78 23.82 2.76
N GLY A 185 -0.61 24.38 2.45
CA GLY A 185 -0.50 25.74 1.94
C GLY A 185 0.92 26.26 1.98
N ARG A 186 1.08 27.57 1.86
CA ARG A 186 2.33 28.28 2.13
C ARG A 186 2.04 29.65 2.73
N VAL A 187 2.97 30.16 3.53
CA VAL A 187 2.98 31.55 3.98
C VAL A 187 4.01 32.29 3.14
N ASN A 188 3.60 33.35 2.46
CA ASN A 188 4.47 34.15 1.60
C ASN A 188 5.08 35.32 2.38
N LYS A 189 6.09 35.97 1.79
CA LYS A 189 6.74 37.20 2.30
C LYS A 189 7.20 37.09 3.76
N VAL A 190 7.81 35.96 4.11
CA VAL A 190 8.26 35.68 5.49
C VAL A 190 9.45 36.57 5.89
N ASP A 191 10.23 37.04 4.92
CA ASP A 191 11.37 37.92 5.14
C ASP A 191 11.05 39.39 4.75
N PRO A 192 11.83 40.38 5.24
CA PRO A 192 11.59 41.80 4.96
C PRO A 192 11.65 42.20 3.47
N LEU A 193 12.34 41.44 2.61
CA LEU A 193 12.36 41.70 1.17
C LEU A 193 11.13 41.10 0.46
N GLY A 194 10.36 40.25 1.13
CA GLY A 194 9.15 39.64 0.60
C GLY A 194 9.39 38.54 -0.45
N ILE A 195 10.58 37.94 -0.49
CA ILE A 195 11.01 36.99 -1.53
C ILE A 195 10.96 35.52 -1.10
N THR A 196 10.75 35.25 0.19
CA THR A 196 10.67 33.90 0.74
C THR A 196 9.24 33.45 0.98
N TYR A 197 9.04 32.12 0.99
CA TYR A 197 7.81 31.52 1.47
C TYR A 197 8.12 30.30 2.36
N LEU A 198 7.31 30.10 3.38
CA LEU A 198 7.30 28.90 4.21
C LEU A 198 6.29 27.90 3.63
N ARG A 199 6.75 26.78 3.08
CA ARG A 199 5.88 25.68 2.64
C ARG A 199 5.32 24.94 3.85
N ILE A 200 4.00 24.75 3.88
CA ILE A 200 3.30 23.98 4.90
C ILE A 200 2.76 22.71 4.26
N ARG A 201 3.24 21.56 4.73
CA ARG A 201 2.85 20.23 4.25
C ARG A 201 2.56 19.28 5.41
N GLY A 202 1.62 18.37 5.23
CA GLY A 202 1.36 17.32 6.20
C GLY A 202 2.44 16.23 6.09
N MET A 203 2.92 15.75 7.23
CA MET A 203 3.67 14.49 7.32
C MET A 203 2.79 13.50 8.08
N TRP A 204 2.10 12.65 7.34
CA TRP A 204 1.17 11.70 7.94
C TRP A 204 1.93 10.46 8.40
N HIS A 205 1.58 9.96 9.58
CA HIS A 205 2.04 8.68 10.06
C HIS A 205 0.84 7.78 10.30
N ILE A 206 0.95 6.51 9.92
CA ILE A 206 -0.01 5.48 10.27
C ILE A 206 0.71 4.34 10.99
N GLU A 207 0.11 3.82 12.05
CA GLU A 207 0.68 2.74 12.85
C GLU A 207 0.76 1.44 12.04
N HIS A 208 1.82 0.64 12.25
CA HIS A 208 2.00 -0.60 11.51
C HIS A 208 0.81 -1.57 11.70
N PRO A 209 0.38 -2.32 10.66
CA PRO A 209 -0.72 -3.28 10.79
C PRO A 209 -0.53 -4.28 11.93
N GLN A 210 0.69 -4.74 12.19
CA GLN A 210 1.01 -5.62 13.34
C GLN A 210 0.54 -5.01 14.67
N LYS A 211 0.67 -3.69 14.85
CA LYS A 211 0.25 -2.98 16.05
C LYS A 211 -1.25 -2.74 16.05
N ILE A 212 -1.81 -2.29 14.93
CA ILE A 212 -3.24 -2.01 14.78
C ILE A 212 -4.07 -3.28 15.04
N TYR A 213 -3.66 -4.41 14.48
CA TYR A 213 -4.35 -5.69 14.56
C TYR A 213 -3.82 -6.62 15.65
N SER A 214 -3.09 -6.10 16.64
CA SER A 214 -2.56 -6.88 17.78
C SER A 214 -3.63 -7.58 18.62
N TYR A 215 -4.90 -7.18 18.47
CA TYR A 215 -6.05 -7.84 19.10
C TYR A 215 -6.58 -9.05 18.33
N LEU A 216 -6.06 -9.30 17.12
CA LEU A 216 -6.33 -10.51 16.35
C LEU A 216 -5.28 -11.56 16.69
N ASP A 217 -5.67 -12.82 16.60
CA ASP A 217 -4.69 -13.91 16.62
C ASP A 217 -4.03 -13.99 15.24
N LEU A 218 -2.88 -13.35 15.11
CA LEU A 218 -2.09 -13.36 13.88
C LEU A 218 -1.26 -14.64 13.73
N ASN A 219 -1.23 -15.54 14.72
CA ASN A 219 -0.31 -16.68 14.77
C ASN A 219 1.15 -16.29 14.47
N TYR A 220 1.59 -15.13 14.96
CA TYR A 220 2.93 -14.61 14.68
C TYR A 220 4.01 -15.53 15.30
N GLU A 221 4.81 -16.17 14.46
CA GLU A 221 5.89 -17.06 14.90
C GLU A 221 7.25 -16.38 14.70
N SER A 222 7.89 -15.88 15.76
CA SER A 222 9.12 -15.05 15.68
C SER A 222 10.38 -15.73 15.12
N ASN A 223 10.40 -17.06 15.07
CA ASN A 223 11.49 -17.88 14.50
C ASN A 223 11.44 -18.02 12.97
N LYS A 224 10.33 -17.62 12.34
CA LYS A 224 10.14 -17.69 10.88
C LYS A 224 11.01 -16.70 10.12
N THR A 225 11.47 -17.11 8.95
CA THR A 225 12.35 -16.31 8.07
C THR A 225 11.56 -15.35 7.20
N PHE A 226 10.34 -15.75 6.83
CA PHE A 226 9.43 -14.95 6.03
C PHE A 226 8.01 -15.06 6.58
N ARG A 227 7.30 -13.93 6.62
CA ARG A 227 5.89 -13.85 7.00
C ARG A 227 5.13 -12.97 6.02
N LEU A 228 3.98 -13.44 5.59
CA LEU A 228 3.02 -12.70 4.81
C LEU A 228 1.70 -12.67 5.57
N PHE A 229 1.14 -11.48 5.73
CA PHE A 229 -0.22 -11.27 6.20
C PHE A 229 -0.98 -10.51 5.12
N ALA A 230 -2.19 -10.95 4.80
CA ALA A 230 -3.11 -10.20 3.97
C ALA A 230 -4.44 -10.03 4.70
N LEU A 231 -4.98 -8.82 4.65
CA LEU A 231 -6.23 -8.48 5.34
C LEU A 231 -7.13 -7.67 4.41
N MET A 232 -8.33 -8.20 4.21
CA MET A 232 -9.36 -7.63 3.33
C MET A 232 -10.73 -7.85 3.92
N ARG A 233 -11.71 -7.02 3.57
CA ARG A 233 -13.11 -7.24 3.96
C ARG A 233 -13.63 -8.55 3.38
N GLU A 234 -14.52 -9.21 4.11
CA GLU A 234 -15.13 -10.46 3.62
C GLU A 234 -15.91 -10.21 2.30
N SER A 235 -16.58 -9.06 2.19
CA SER A 235 -17.26 -8.65 0.95
C SER A 235 -16.30 -8.54 -0.23
N LYS A 236 -15.09 -7.99 -0.03
CA LYS A 236 -14.05 -7.90 -1.05
C LYS A 236 -13.56 -9.30 -1.44
N TYR A 237 -13.25 -10.14 -0.44
CA TYR A 237 -12.85 -11.53 -0.71
C TYR A 237 -13.88 -12.27 -1.57
N LEU A 238 -15.16 -12.20 -1.21
CA LEU A 238 -16.24 -12.87 -1.92
C LEU A 238 -16.50 -12.30 -3.32
N SER A 239 -16.08 -11.05 -3.58
CA SER A 239 -16.17 -10.42 -4.90
C SER A 239 -15.17 -10.98 -5.92
N PHE A 240 -14.09 -11.64 -5.47
CA PHE A 240 -13.11 -12.24 -6.37
C PHE A 240 -13.66 -13.47 -7.09
N PRO A 241 -13.14 -13.78 -8.31
CA PRO A 241 -13.50 -14.98 -9.06
C PRO A 241 -13.45 -16.24 -8.19
N ILE A 242 -14.47 -17.09 -8.33
CA ILE A 242 -14.58 -18.33 -7.55
C ILE A 242 -13.36 -19.24 -7.73
N GLU A 243 -12.78 -19.26 -8.93
CA GLU A 243 -11.60 -20.07 -9.23
C GLU A 243 -10.36 -19.58 -8.46
N ASP A 244 -10.17 -18.28 -8.31
CA ASP A 244 -9.05 -17.72 -7.53
C ASP A 244 -9.20 -18.05 -6.03
N ARG A 245 -10.42 -17.92 -5.50
CA ARG A 245 -10.73 -18.30 -4.12
C ARG A 245 -10.48 -19.78 -3.87
N LYS A 246 -11.06 -20.65 -4.71
CA LYS A 246 -10.88 -22.11 -4.60
C LYS A 246 -9.43 -22.53 -4.76
N LYS A 247 -8.68 -21.89 -5.66
CA LYS A 247 -7.25 -22.17 -5.87
C LYS A 247 -6.46 -21.90 -4.59
N LEU A 248 -6.68 -20.76 -3.95
CA LEU A 248 -6.02 -20.43 -2.69
C LEU A 248 -6.50 -21.33 -1.53
N GLU A 249 -7.80 -21.57 -1.40
CA GLU A 249 -8.39 -22.43 -0.35
C GLU A 249 -7.93 -23.89 -0.44
N ARG A 250 -7.67 -24.40 -1.64
CA ARG A 250 -7.15 -25.76 -1.88
C ARG A 250 -5.63 -25.85 -1.77
N THR A 251 -4.92 -24.73 -1.64
CA THR A 251 -3.47 -24.72 -1.54
C THR A 251 -3.05 -25.27 -0.19
N ASN A 252 -2.58 -26.52 -0.16
CA ASN A 252 -2.12 -27.18 1.06
C ASN A 252 -0.65 -26.85 1.37
N ALA A 253 -0.28 -25.56 1.25
CA ALA A 253 1.07 -25.10 1.58
C ALA A 253 1.23 -25.08 3.11
N LEU A 254 2.25 -25.78 3.62
CA LEU A 254 2.58 -25.74 5.04
C LEU A 254 2.82 -24.28 5.46
N GLY A 255 2.11 -23.83 6.49
CA GLY A 255 2.19 -22.46 7.00
C GLY A 255 1.18 -21.47 6.40
N LEU A 256 0.37 -21.86 5.39
CA LEU A 256 -0.75 -21.05 4.89
C LEU A 256 -2.00 -21.27 5.75
N GLN A 257 -2.63 -20.18 6.17
CA GLN A 257 -3.91 -20.20 6.88
C GLN A 257 -4.82 -19.08 6.34
N ILE A 258 -6.12 -19.37 6.30
CA ILE A 258 -7.17 -18.44 5.92
C ILE A 258 -8.20 -18.43 7.04
N GLN A 259 -8.40 -17.28 7.67
CA GLN A 259 -9.27 -17.15 8.85
C GLN A 259 -10.34 -16.08 8.62
N ASN A 260 -11.53 -16.34 9.15
CA ASN A 260 -12.56 -15.32 9.29
C ASN A 260 -12.30 -14.54 10.58
N VAL A 261 -12.13 -13.23 10.46
CA VAL A 261 -11.86 -12.34 11.59
C VAL A 261 -12.86 -11.19 11.63
N LYS A 262 -12.95 -10.52 12.78
CA LYS A 262 -13.72 -9.28 12.93
C LYS A 262 -12.77 -8.14 13.28
N ILE A 263 -12.67 -7.15 12.40
CA ILE A 263 -11.81 -5.98 12.60
C ILE A 263 -12.63 -4.76 12.97
N LYS A 264 -12.03 -3.81 13.69
CA LYS A 264 -12.63 -2.50 13.94
C LYS A 264 -12.83 -1.77 12.61
N LEU A 265 -14.00 -1.14 12.43
CA LEU A 265 -14.24 -0.28 11.27
C LEU A 265 -13.42 1.01 11.44
N PRO A 266 -12.55 1.40 10.49
CA PRO A 266 -11.72 2.61 10.64
C PRO A 266 -12.53 3.89 10.92
N ASP A 267 -13.70 4.05 10.28
CA ASP A 267 -14.59 5.20 10.48
C ASP A 267 -15.34 5.18 11.81
N ASN A 268 -15.52 4.01 12.43
CA ASN A 268 -16.23 3.86 13.68
C ASN A 268 -15.68 2.66 14.46
N PRO A 269 -14.66 2.87 15.32
CA PRO A 269 -13.98 1.77 16.02
C PRO A 269 -14.84 0.96 17.00
N VAL A 270 -16.04 1.45 17.36
CA VAL A 270 -17.02 0.70 18.16
C VAL A 270 -17.64 -0.44 17.34
N LYS A 271 -17.81 -0.22 16.03
CA LYS A 271 -18.33 -1.22 15.10
C LYS A 271 -17.21 -2.16 14.66
N ARG A 272 -17.58 -3.42 14.46
CA ARG A 272 -16.70 -4.43 13.85
C ARG A 272 -17.27 -4.89 12.53
N ILE A 273 -16.40 -5.16 11.57
CA ILE A 273 -16.72 -5.67 10.23
C ILE A 273 -16.06 -7.03 10.00
N SER A 274 -16.72 -7.88 9.23
CA SER A 274 -16.16 -9.19 8.84
C SER A 274 -15.04 -9.00 7.82
N ALA A 275 -13.94 -9.70 8.05
CA ALA A 275 -12.75 -9.67 7.21
C ALA A 275 -12.15 -11.07 7.08
N LYS A 276 -11.31 -11.23 6.04
CA LYS A 276 -10.48 -12.40 5.83
C LYS A 276 -9.04 -12.03 6.17
N LEU A 277 -8.47 -12.76 7.13
CA LEU A 277 -7.04 -12.73 7.42
C LEU A 277 -6.40 -13.95 6.77
N ILE A 278 -5.46 -13.72 5.86
CA ILE A 278 -4.67 -14.77 5.22
C ILE A 278 -3.24 -14.62 5.72
N SER A 279 -2.66 -15.68 6.27
CA SER A 279 -1.29 -15.67 6.78
C SER A 279 -0.48 -16.80 6.16
N TYR A 280 0.77 -16.53 5.81
CA TYR A 280 1.72 -17.52 5.31
C TYR A 280 3.09 -17.30 5.95
N GLN A 281 3.69 -18.36 6.49
CA GLN A 281 4.98 -18.28 7.21
C GLN A 281 5.92 -19.43 6.85
N LEU A 282 7.20 -19.12 6.64
CA LEU A 282 8.29 -20.06 6.31
C LEU A 282 9.34 -20.16 7.42
#